data_AF-A0A9X9S744-F1
#
_entry.id   AF-A0A9X9S744-F1
#
_cell.length_a   1.000
_cell.length_b   1.000
_cell.length_c   1.000
_cell.angle_alpha   90.00
_cell.angle_beta   90.00
_cell.angle_gamma   90.00
#
_symmetry.space_group_name_H-M   'P 1'
#
loop_
_entity.id
_entity.type
_entity.pdbx_description
1 polymer ?
#
loop_
_entity_poly.entity_id
_entity_poly.type
_entity_poly.pdbx_seq_one_letter_code
_entity_poly.pdbx_strand_id
1 'polypeptide(L)'
;MNSKNLHGRTSRYEGCTVMGVLSVSAFLTDAVTLIHGPDGCTHINTSLLYTTLAEHDVFRIPEIVSSGLGEDEVIFGGEDALHDALTAVCADDPAAVVVASTCVSETIGDDVAGICSRQWDCPVIYVPSSGFLGGTFNDGYTSTLTALSSFIRPGKRDPDKVNIIGEKNLEFEVDDNFQEVSRILGMLDLDVNIRYVRDITVENIGRFGDAGLNLFREDTNGILGRHFDACTGIPSIPEFPVGLSATLAFIRETGRLTGRDFTDAVRAEEEQQAALTDEFSDLSGAYVTFDSFGFQSAGMEMFTEVADAVGVKVAPEGTVIPIPFCMPVGTLGLRRMLRQWRRFING
;
A
#
# COMPACT_ATOMS: atom_id res chain seq x y z
N MET A 1 -0.75 19.32 7.87
CA MET A 1 -0.60 20.35 8.94
C MET A 1 0.63 20.01 9.76
N ASN A 2 1.54 20.97 9.97
CA ASN A 2 2.72 20.80 10.81
C ASN A 2 2.30 20.41 12.24
N SER A 3 2.51 19.13 12.57
CA SER A 3 2.54 18.63 13.95
C SER A 3 3.63 19.40 14.69
N LYS A 4 3.25 20.48 15.37
CA LYS A 4 4.12 21.08 16.39
C LYS A 4 4.26 20.05 17.50
N ASN A 5 5.48 19.51 17.62
CA ASN A 5 6.03 18.75 18.73
C ASN A 5 5.31 18.93 20.08
N LEU A 6 4.23 18.16 20.28
CA LEU A 6 3.70 17.86 21.60
C LEU A 6 4.67 16.86 22.23
N HIS A 7 5.66 17.39 22.94
CA HIS A 7 6.64 16.62 23.69
C HIS A 7 5.89 15.62 24.60
N GLY A 8 6.19 14.32 24.45
CA GLY A 8 5.68 13.27 25.33
C GLY A 8 4.48 12.44 24.83
N ARG A 9 4.01 12.63 23.59
CA ARG A 9 3.06 11.69 22.96
C ARG A 9 3.78 10.82 21.94
N THR A 10 3.63 9.50 22.04
CA THR A 10 4.02 8.58 20.97
C THR A 10 3.27 8.96 19.70
N SER A 11 3.98 9.04 18.57
CA SER A 11 3.30 9.15 17.27
C SER A 11 2.40 7.95 17.12
N ARG A 12 1.10 8.20 16.93
CA ARG A 12 0.11 7.17 16.60
C ARG A 12 -0.11 7.05 15.08
N TYR A 13 0.64 7.84 14.30
CA TYR A 13 0.35 8.10 12.90
C TYR A 13 1.54 7.78 11.98
N GLU A 14 2.75 7.64 12.54
CA GLU A 14 3.96 7.37 11.77
C GLU A 14 4.65 6.13 12.34
N GLY A 15 4.82 5.12 11.49
CA GLY A 15 5.63 3.94 11.78
C GLY A 15 7.10 4.16 11.41
N CYS A 16 7.96 3.25 11.86
CA CYS A 16 9.38 3.22 11.49
C CYS A 16 9.54 2.93 9.98
N THR A 17 10.57 3.51 9.35
CA THR A 17 10.92 3.25 7.94
C THR A 17 11.17 1.76 7.67
N VAL A 18 11.82 1.03 8.60
CA VAL A 18 12.02 -0.43 8.49
C VAL A 18 10.69 -1.17 8.39
N MET A 19 9.69 -0.78 9.18
CA MET A 19 8.33 -1.35 9.07
C MET A 19 7.69 -1.02 7.72
N GLY A 20 7.97 0.17 7.18
CA GLY A 20 7.60 0.54 5.82
C GLY A 20 8.18 -0.41 4.77
N VAL A 21 9.47 -0.75 4.89
CA VAL A 21 10.11 -1.75 4.01
C VAL A 21 9.46 -3.11 4.16
N LEU A 22 9.30 -3.60 5.40
CA LEU A 22 8.68 -4.91 5.66
C LEU A 22 7.24 -4.99 5.15
N SER A 23 6.47 -3.90 5.19
CA SER A 23 5.11 -3.86 4.66
C SER A 23 5.04 -4.16 3.16
N VAL A 24 6.17 -4.06 2.45
CA VAL A 24 6.30 -4.37 1.03
C VAL A 24 7.09 -5.66 0.85
N SER A 25 8.33 -5.70 1.33
CA SER A 25 9.26 -6.81 1.07
C SER A 25 8.79 -8.15 1.62
N ALA A 26 8.04 -8.17 2.73
CA ALA A 26 7.47 -9.41 3.27
C ALA A 26 6.45 -10.07 2.34
N PHE A 27 5.90 -9.32 1.37
CA PHE A 27 4.93 -9.80 0.38
C PHE A 27 5.57 -10.29 -0.92
N LEU A 28 6.92 -10.32 -0.96
CA LEU A 28 7.67 -11.17 -1.88
C LEU A 28 7.77 -12.57 -1.27
N THR A 29 7.23 -13.55 -1.97
CA THR A 29 7.05 -14.91 -1.45
C THR A 29 8.29 -15.80 -1.55
N ASP A 30 9.25 -15.39 -2.38
CA ASP A 30 10.49 -16.10 -2.72
C ASP A 30 11.74 -15.24 -2.46
N ALA A 31 11.61 -14.19 -1.65
CA ALA A 31 12.70 -13.29 -1.27
C ALA A 31 12.88 -13.21 0.24
N VAL A 32 14.10 -12.89 0.66
CA VAL A 32 14.45 -12.69 2.08
C VAL A 32 14.59 -11.20 2.37
N THR A 33 14.07 -10.74 3.51
CA THR A 33 14.38 -9.40 4.01
C THR A 33 15.44 -9.47 5.10
N LEU A 34 16.61 -8.88 4.86
CA LEU A 34 17.70 -8.77 5.83
C LEU A 34 17.68 -7.39 6.46
N ILE A 35 17.53 -7.33 7.79
CA ILE A 35 17.62 -6.11 8.57
C ILE A 35 19.04 -5.99 9.12
N HIS A 36 19.78 -5.00 8.64
CA HIS A 36 21.13 -4.72 9.10
C HIS A 36 21.09 -3.83 10.36
N GLY A 37 21.27 -4.45 11.51
CA GLY A 37 21.12 -3.81 12.81
C GLY A 37 21.08 -4.80 13.96
N PRO A 38 20.81 -4.32 15.19
CA PRO A 38 20.64 -5.18 16.35
C PRO A 38 19.37 -6.03 16.27
N ASP A 39 19.43 -7.24 16.82
CA ASP A 39 18.31 -8.20 16.83
C ASP A 39 17.03 -7.65 17.44
N GLY A 40 17.13 -6.71 18.38
CA GLY A 40 15.96 -6.07 18.98
C GLY A 40 15.10 -5.31 17.97
N CYS A 41 15.72 -4.67 16.96
CA CYS A 41 15.00 -3.96 15.91
C CYS A 41 14.28 -4.93 14.97
N THR A 42 14.98 -6.00 14.56
CA THR A 42 14.40 -7.09 13.77
C THR A 42 13.23 -7.73 14.52
N HIS A 43 13.41 -8.06 15.80
CA HIS A 43 12.40 -8.72 16.62
C HIS A 43 11.12 -7.88 16.78
N ILE A 44 11.22 -6.59 17.10
CA ILE A 44 10.03 -5.75 17.31
C ILE A 44 9.24 -5.52 16.02
N ASN A 45 9.94 -5.24 14.91
CA ASN A 45 9.29 -5.02 13.62
C ASN A 45 8.65 -6.30 13.10
N THR A 46 9.35 -7.42 13.22
CA THR A 46 8.85 -8.74 12.84
C THR A 46 7.65 -9.15 13.70
N SER A 47 7.69 -8.93 15.02
CA SER A 47 6.57 -9.24 15.92
C SER A 47 5.32 -8.39 15.63
N LEU A 48 5.52 -7.10 15.33
CA LEU A 48 4.41 -6.22 14.95
C LEU A 48 3.83 -6.64 13.60
N LEU A 49 4.67 -6.97 12.61
CA LEU A 49 4.24 -7.50 11.32
C LEU A 49 3.41 -8.77 11.50
N TYR A 50 3.89 -9.74 12.30
CA TYR A 50 3.15 -10.97 12.59
C TYR A 50 1.80 -10.71 13.22
N THR A 51 1.74 -9.79 14.18
CA THR A 51 0.49 -9.45 14.85
C THR A 51 -0.51 -8.86 13.85
N THR A 52 -0.06 -7.94 13.00
CA THR A 52 -0.90 -7.37 11.94
C THR A 52 -1.32 -8.41 10.91
N LEU A 53 -0.41 -9.29 10.46
CA LEU A 53 -0.77 -10.38 9.54
C LEU A 53 -1.84 -11.30 10.15
N ALA A 54 -1.71 -11.65 11.43
CA ALA A 54 -2.69 -12.47 12.14
C ALA A 54 -4.05 -11.78 12.29
N GLU A 55 -4.09 -10.46 12.51
CA GLU A 55 -5.35 -9.68 12.51
C GLU A 55 -6.05 -9.66 11.14
N HIS A 56 -5.31 -9.96 10.06
CA HIS A 56 -5.82 -10.09 8.70
C HIS A 56 -6.01 -11.55 8.27
N ASP A 57 -6.02 -12.50 9.22
CA ASP A 57 -6.11 -13.95 8.96
C ASP A 57 -5.00 -14.50 8.02
N VAL A 58 -3.85 -13.82 7.95
CA VAL A 58 -2.67 -14.27 7.19
C VAL A 58 -1.70 -14.99 8.13
N PHE A 59 -1.56 -16.30 7.94
CA PHE A 59 -0.69 -17.15 8.77
C PHE A 59 0.64 -17.53 8.11
N ARG A 60 1.04 -16.80 7.06
CA ARG A 60 2.35 -16.97 6.42
C ARG A 60 3.43 -16.29 7.25
N ILE A 61 4.58 -16.94 7.34
CA ILE A 61 5.77 -16.41 8.01
C ILE A 61 6.77 -15.94 6.94
N PRO A 62 6.88 -14.61 6.68
CA PRO A 62 7.88 -14.11 5.76
C PRO A 62 9.29 -14.31 6.32
N GLU A 63 10.24 -14.54 5.43
CA GLU A 63 11.62 -14.76 5.83
C GLU A 63 12.32 -13.43 6.12
N ILE A 64 12.51 -13.16 7.41
CA ILE A 64 13.13 -11.94 7.92
C ILE A 64 14.31 -12.34 8.79
N VAL A 65 15.49 -11.82 8.46
CA VAL A 65 16.75 -12.15 9.13
C VAL A 65 17.44 -10.87 9.61
N SER A 66 18.29 -11.03 10.62
CA SER A 66 19.05 -9.95 11.25
C SER A 66 20.53 -10.12 10.94
N SER A 67 21.27 -9.04 10.74
CA SER A 67 22.74 -9.10 10.78
C SER A 67 23.29 -9.20 12.20
N GLY A 68 22.46 -9.01 13.23
CA GLY A 68 22.81 -9.29 14.62
C GLY A 68 23.88 -8.38 15.23
N LEU A 69 23.80 -7.06 14.99
CA LEU A 69 24.81 -6.13 15.54
C LEU A 69 24.78 -6.11 17.07
N GLY A 70 25.88 -6.52 17.69
CA GLY A 70 26.15 -6.46 19.12
C GLY A 70 26.98 -5.24 19.50
N GLU A 71 27.52 -5.23 20.72
CA GLU A 71 28.32 -4.11 21.23
C GLU A 71 29.60 -3.90 20.42
N ASP A 72 30.27 -4.99 20.02
CA ASP A 72 31.52 -4.93 19.26
C ASP A 72 31.27 -4.33 17.87
N GLU A 73 30.22 -4.75 17.16
CA GLU A 73 29.88 -4.19 15.85
C GLU A 73 29.48 -2.71 15.96
N VAL A 74 28.81 -2.29 17.04
CA VAL A 74 28.50 -0.87 17.25
C VAL A 74 29.76 -0.04 17.51
N ILE A 75 30.82 -0.62 18.10
CA ILE A 75 32.07 0.08 18.40
C ILE A 75 33.01 0.08 17.18
N PHE A 76 33.11 -1.03 16.46
CA PHE A 76 34.11 -1.28 15.44
C PHE A 76 33.58 -1.27 13.99
N GLY A 77 32.26 -1.23 13.81
CA GLY A 77 31.57 -1.31 12.51
C GLY A 77 30.85 -2.65 12.32
N GLY A 78 29.68 -2.62 11.68
CA GLY A 78 28.83 -3.79 11.42
C GLY A 78 29.00 -4.41 10.02
N GLU A 79 29.93 -3.89 9.23
CA GLU A 79 30.15 -4.27 7.83
C GLU A 79 30.43 -5.76 7.61
N ASP A 80 31.30 -6.36 8.45
CA ASP A 80 31.62 -7.79 8.38
C ASP A 80 30.40 -8.65 8.75
N ALA A 81 29.61 -8.21 9.75
CA ALA A 81 28.38 -8.90 10.14
C ALA A 81 27.32 -8.86 9.02
N LEU A 82 27.21 -7.75 8.28
CA LEU A 82 26.35 -7.67 7.10
C LEU A 82 26.84 -8.62 6.01
N HIS A 83 28.15 -8.63 5.74
CA HIS A 83 28.74 -9.50 4.72
C HIS A 83 28.50 -10.99 5.04
N ASP A 84 28.71 -11.40 6.29
CA ASP A 84 28.50 -12.78 6.72
C ASP A 84 27.02 -13.18 6.68
N ALA A 85 26.13 -12.29 7.09
CA ALA A 85 24.68 -12.51 7.00
C ALA A 85 24.22 -12.63 5.54
N LEU A 86 24.70 -11.76 4.64
CA LEU A 86 24.42 -11.87 3.20
C LEU A 86 24.98 -13.16 2.60
N THR A 87 26.19 -13.57 2.99
CA THR A 87 26.80 -14.82 2.54
C THR A 87 25.93 -16.02 2.93
N ALA A 88 25.46 -16.06 4.17
CA ALA A 88 24.59 -17.13 4.65
C ALA A 88 23.25 -17.17 3.92
N VAL A 89 22.59 -16.01 3.77
CA VAL A 89 21.28 -15.91 3.12
C VAL A 89 21.35 -16.22 1.63
N CYS A 90 22.37 -15.73 0.92
CA CYS A 90 22.55 -16.00 -0.50
C CYS A 90 22.85 -17.49 -0.77
N ALA A 91 23.45 -18.21 0.18
CA ALA A 91 23.73 -19.63 0.06
C ALA A 91 22.44 -20.49 0.03
N ASP A 92 21.33 -19.98 0.54
CA ASP A 92 20.01 -20.62 0.49
C ASP A 92 19.26 -20.34 -0.84
N ASP A 93 19.91 -19.65 -1.80
CA ASP A 93 19.43 -19.35 -3.16
C ASP A 93 18.03 -18.70 -3.24
N PRO A 94 17.78 -17.59 -2.48
CA PRO A 94 16.52 -16.87 -2.62
C PRO A 94 16.46 -16.12 -3.96
N ALA A 95 15.25 -15.83 -4.45
CA ALA A 95 15.10 -15.11 -5.71
C ALA A 95 15.61 -13.66 -5.63
N ALA A 96 15.63 -13.08 -4.42
CA ALA A 96 16.27 -11.81 -4.10
C ALA A 96 16.47 -11.66 -2.58
N VAL A 97 17.37 -10.77 -2.19
CA VAL A 97 17.51 -10.26 -0.82
C VAL A 97 17.24 -8.77 -0.79
N VAL A 98 16.31 -8.33 0.05
CA VAL A 98 16.05 -6.91 0.33
C VAL A 98 16.74 -6.56 1.65
N VAL A 99 17.72 -5.67 1.60
CA VAL A 99 18.48 -5.21 2.76
C VAL A 99 17.91 -3.90 3.26
N ALA A 100 17.51 -3.84 4.53
CA ALA A 100 17.07 -2.63 5.21
C ALA A 100 18.07 -2.25 6.32
N SER A 101 18.58 -1.01 6.29
CA SER A 101 19.45 -0.49 7.34
C SER A 101 18.65 0.04 8.54
N THR A 102 19.14 -0.19 9.75
CA THR A 102 18.52 0.38 10.96
C THR A 102 19.12 1.72 11.33
N CYS A 103 18.50 2.43 12.28
CA CYS A 103 19.07 3.64 12.86
C CYS A 103 20.49 3.43 13.43
N VAL A 104 20.81 2.23 13.90
CA VAL A 104 22.12 1.94 14.52
C VAL A 104 23.22 1.86 13.46
N SER A 105 23.04 1.01 12.44
CA SER A 105 24.02 0.86 11.33
C SER A 105 24.26 2.18 10.61
N GLU A 106 23.21 2.99 10.44
CA GLU A 106 23.29 4.30 9.78
C GLU A 106 23.93 5.38 10.68
N THR A 107 23.84 5.25 12.00
CA THR A 107 24.49 6.18 12.95
C THR A 107 25.99 5.92 13.03
N ILE A 108 26.40 4.64 13.05
CA ILE A 108 27.82 4.28 13.07
C ILE A 108 28.49 4.49 11.70
N GLY A 109 27.68 4.57 10.64
CA GLY A 109 28.14 4.96 9.31
C GLY A 109 28.67 3.80 8.48
N ASP A 110 28.14 2.59 8.69
CA ASP A 110 28.49 1.41 7.88
C ASP A 110 28.20 1.66 6.40
N ASP A 111 29.11 1.24 5.50
CA ASP A 111 28.92 1.31 4.05
C ASP A 111 28.03 0.15 3.53
N VAL A 112 26.77 0.16 3.97
CA VAL A 112 25.76 -0.84 3.58
C VAL A 112 25.58 -0.91 2.06
N ALA A 113 25.56 0.25 1.41
CA ALA A 113 25.42 0.35 -0.04
C ALA A 113 26.61 -0.28 -0.76
N GLY A 114 27.84 0.00 -0.31
CA GLY A 114 29.05 -0.60 -0.85
C GLY A 114 29.06 -2.12 -0.75
N ILE A 115 28.65 -2.67 0.39
CA ILE A 115 28.56 -4.13 0.61
C ILE A 115 27.48 -4.77 -0.27
N CYS A 116 26.29 -4.18 -0.31
CA CYS A 116 25.18 -4.69 -1.13
C CYS A 116 25.49 -4.62 -2.64
N SER A 117 26.33 -3.68 -3.08
CA SER A 117 26.71 -3.51 -4.49
C SER A 117 27.72 -4.53 -5.02
N ARG A 118 28.28 -5.38 -4.13
CA ARG A 118 29.19 -6.47 -4.52
C ARG A 118 28.44 -7.53 -5.32
N GLN A 119 29.19 -8.42 -5.95
CA GLN A 119 28.61 -9.58 -6.63
C GLN A 119 28.22 -10.65 -5.59
N TRP A 120 26.94 -10.98 -5.56
CA TRP A 120 26.33 -12.02 -4.73
C TRP A 120 25.71 -13.10 -5.63
N ASP A 121 25.43 -14.27 -5.07
CA ASP A 121 24.85 -15.40 -5.83
C ASP A 121 23.38 -15.15 -6.23
N CYS A 122 22.68 -14.29 -5.49
CA CYS A 122 21.34 -13.80 -5.82
C CYS A 122 21.30 -12.25 -5.88
N PRO A 123 20.28 -11.65 -6.50
CA PRO A 123 20.11 -10.19 -6.50
C PRO A 123 19.96 -9.62 -5.08
N VAL A 124 20.76 -8.59 -4.76
CA VAL A 124 20.68 -7.87 -3.48
C VAL A 124 20.24 -6.43 -3.73
N ILE A 125 19.16 -6.01 -3.08
CA ILE A 125 18.61 -4.65 -3.18
C ILE A 125 18.71 -3.97 -1.83
N TYR A 126 19.40 -2.83 -1.78
CA TYR A 126 19.50 -2.02 -0.58
C TYR A 126 18.40 -0.95 -0.53
N VAL A 127 17.67 -0.88 0.59
CA VAL A 127 16.70 0.17 0.90
C VAL A 127 17.12 0.88 2.20
N PRO A 128 17.69 2.10 2.11
CA PRO A 128 18.05 2.88 3.29
C PRO A 128 16.82 3.14 4.17
N SER A 129 16.89 2.76 5.45
CA SER A 129 15.70 2.67 6.31
C SER A 129 15.88 3.31 7.69
N SER A 130 16.77 4.31 7.79
CA SER A 130 16.95 5.08 9.01
C SER A 130 15.78 6.02 9.31
N GLY A 131 15.08 5.81 10.43
CA GLY A 131 14.00 6.69 10.88
C GLY A 131 14.48 8.01 11.48
N PHE A 132 15.65 8.05 12.13
CA PHE A 132 16.13 9.27 12.80
C PHE A 132 16.56 10.37 11.82
N LEU A 133 16.87 10.01 10.57
CA LEU A 133 17.18 10.94 9.48
C LEU A 133 15.92 11.56 8.84
N GLY A 134 14.76 11.42 9.49
CA GLY A 134 13.47 11.94 9.03
C GLY A 134 12.68 10.96 8.17
N GLY A 135 13.12 9.69 8.09
CA GLY A 135 12.38 8.65 7.39
C GLY A 135 11.13 8.20 8.17
N THR A 136 10.06 7.98 7.42
CA THR A 136 8.77 7.49 7.91
C THR A 136 8.44 6.12 7.32
N PHE A 137 7.39 5.46 7.85
CA PHE A 137 6.81 4.27 7.24
C PHE A 137 6.55 4.44 5.74
N ASN A 138 6.00 5.59 5.33
CA ASN A 138 5.67 5.83 3.93
C ASN A 138 6.92 5.94 3.04
N ASP A 139 8.03 6.45 3.58
CA ASP A 139 9.30 6.51 2.85
C ASP A 139 9.88 5.11 2.61
N GLY A 140 9.83 4.24 3.62
CA GLY A 140 10.25 2.84 3.49
C GLY A 140 9.38 2.08 2.48
N TYR A 141 8.07 2.27 2.56
CA TYR A 141 7.09 1.72 1.62
C TYR A 141 7.37 2.16 0.17
N THR A 142 7.46 3.47 -0.05
CA THR A 142 7.67 4.06 -1.38
C THR A 142 9.03 3.66 -1.96
N SER A 143 10.09 3.70 -1.13
CA SER A 143 11.45 3.35 -1.55
C SER A 143 11.58 1.88 -1.89
N THR A 144 10.88 0.99 -1.17
CA THR A 144 10.90 -0.45 -1.47
C THR A 144 10.17 -0.75 -2.77
N LEU A 145 8.98 -0.19 -2.99
CA LEU A 145 8.26 -0.33 -4.28
C LEU A 145 9.11 0.17 -5.44
N THR A 146 9.79 1.31 -5.25
CA THR A 146 10.71 1.91 -6.23
C THR A 146 11.92 1.01 -6.48
N ALA A 147 12.56 0.49 -5.44
CA ALA A 147 13.76 -0.34 -5.58
C ALA A 147 13.47 -1.67 -6.28
N LEU A 148 12.33 -2.30 -5.97
CA LEU A 148 11.88 -3.55 -6.61
C LEU A 148 11.53 -3.38 -8.09
N SER A 149 11.38 -2.15 -8.58
CA SER A 149 11.14 -1.89 -10.01
C SER A 149 12.33 -2.31 -10.88
N SER A 150 13.51 -2.49 -10.28
CA SER A 150 14.70 -3.03 -10.95
C SER A 150 14.50 -4.46 -11.49
N PHE A 151 13.52 -5.21 -10.98
CA PHE A 151 13.16 -6.53 -11.49
C PHE A 151 12.21 -6.51 -12.69
N ILE A 152 11.65 -5.35 -13.04
CA ILE A 152 10.76 -5.21 -14.20
C ILE A 152 11.52 -5.52 -15.48
N ARG A 153 10.97 -6.40 -16.31
CA ARG A 153 11.51 -6.70 -17.63
C ARG A 153 10.69 -5.99 -18.71
N PRO A 154 11.32 -5.56 -19.82
CA PRO A 154 10.58 -5.10 -20.99
C PRO A 154 9.64 -6.21 -21.48
N GLY A 155 8.35 -5.89 -21.58
CA GLY A 155 7.30 -6.82 -22.01
C GLY A 155 6.67 -6.41 -23.33
N LYS A 156 5.90 -7.33 -23.94
CA LYS A 156 5.04 -6.98 -25.07
C LYS A 156 3.73 -6.44 -24.49
N ARG A 157 3.62 -5.11 -24.43
CA ARG A 157 2.44 -4.42 -23.90
C ARG A 157 1.15 -4.97 -24.49
N ASP A 158 0.32 -5.51 -23.62
CA ASP A 158 -1.05 -5.90 -23.88
C ASP A 158 -1.98 -4.78 -23.41
N PRO A 159 -2.70 -4.08 -24.31
CA PRO A 159 -3.58 -2.98 -23.95
C PRO A 159 -4.74 -3.41 -23.03
N ASP A 160 -4.98 -4.70 -22.89
CA ASP A 160 -6.08 -5.27 -22.11
C ASP A 160 -5.65 -5.61 -20.68
N LYS A 161 -4.38 -5.37 -20.35
CA LYS A 161 -3.76 -5.75 -19.09
C LYS A 161 -3.41 -4.53 -18.23
N VAL A 162 -3.74 -4.60 -16.94
CA VAL A 162 -3.53 -3.53 -15.96
C VAL A 162 -2.64 -3.99 -14.82
N ASN A 163 -1.59 -3.24 -14.49
CA ASN A 163 -0.85 -3.43 -13.24
C ASN A 163 -1.55 -2.66 -12.13
N ILE A 164 -1.77 -3.30 -10.98
CA ILE A 164 -2.19 -2.61 -9.76
C ILE A 164 -0.96 -2.36 -8.91
N ILE A 165 -0.74 -1.12 -8.48
CA ILE A 165 0.50 -0.68 -7.84
C ILE A 165 0.19 0.00 -6.51
N GLY A 166 0.96 -0.36 -5.50
CA GLY A 166 0.92 0.32 -4.22
C GLY A 166 -0.33 -0.03 -3.40
N GLU A 167 -0.81 -1.27 -3.51
CA GLU A 167 -1.72 -1.79 -2.49
C GLU A 167 -1.00 -1.81 -1.14
N LYS A 168 -1.62 -1.20 -0.14
CA LYS A 168 -1.06 -1.16 1.21
C LYS A 168 -1.27 -2.53 1.83
N ASN A 169 -0.23 -3.35 1.89
CA ASN A 169 -0.42 -4.76 2.21
C ASN A 169 -0.98 -5.04 3.61
N LEU A 170 -0.77 -4.11 4.53
CA LEU A 170 -1.26 -4.11 5.91
C LEU A 170 -2.59 -3.35 6.08
N GLU A 171 -3.23 -2.93 4.98
CA GLU A 171 -4.54 -2.26 4.99
C GLU A 171 -5.67 -3.29 5.13
N PHE A 172 -6.66 -2.99 5.96
CA PHE A 172 -7.87 -3.82 6.04
C PHE A 172 -8.66 -3.71 4.72
N GLU A 173 -9.41 -4.76 4.38
CA GLU A 173 -10.23 -4.80 3.14
C GLU A 173 -9.45 -4.67 1.83
N VAL A 174 -8.11 -4.78 1.85
CA VAL A 174 -7.27 -4.71 0.64
C VAL A 174 -7.73 -5.68 -0.45
N ASP A 175 -8.15 -6.90 -0.12
CA ASP A 175 -8.65 -7.87 -1.10
C ASP A 175 -10.09 -7.55 -1.55
N ASP A 176 -10.92 -6.95 -0.69
CA ASP A 176 -12.24 -6.44 -1.10
C ASP A 176 -12.12 -5.23 -2.03
N ASN A 177 -11.14 -4.36 -1.79
CA ASN A 177 -10.81 -3.22 -2.63
C ASN A 177 -10.31 -3.69 -4.01
N PHE A 178 -9.42 -4.69 -4.01
CA PHE A 178 -8.97 -5.36 -5.24
C PHE A 178 -10.14 -5.98 -6.02
N GLN A 179 -11.07 -6.68 -5.35
CA GLN A 179 -12.24 -7.27 -6.00
C GLN A 179 -13.12 -6.20 -6.65
N GLU A 180 -13.34 -5.07 -5.98
CA GLU A 180 -14.14 -3.98 -6.54
C GLU A 180 -13.46 -3.34 -7.74
N VAL A 181 -12.16 -3.03 -7.65
CA VAL A 181 -11.40 -2.50 -8.77
C VAL A 181 -11.39 -3.48 -9.94
N SER A 182 -11.18 -4.78 -9.67
CA SER A 182 -11.19 -5.83 -10.69
C SER A 182 -12.56 -5.97 -11.36
N ARG A 183 -13.66 -5.85 -10.60
CA ARG A 183 -15.02 -5.82 -11.17
C ARG A 183 -15.16 -4.64 -12.13
N ILE A 184 -14.75 -3.45 -11.72
CA ILE A 184 -14.87 -2.23 -12.53
C ILE A 184 -14.02 -2.31 -13.80
N LEU A 185 -12.77 -2.78 -13.69
CA LEU A 185 -11.89 -3.03 -14.84
C LEU A 185 -12.49 -4.08 -15.79
N GLY A 186 -13.10 -5.14 -15.24
CA GLY A 186 -13.77 -6.19 -16.02
C GLY A 186 -14.97 -5.68 -16.82
N MET A 187 -15.68 -4.64 -16.35
CA MET A 187 -16.75 -3.98 -17.13
C MET A 187 -16.21 -3.27 -18.39
N LEU A 188 -14.91 -3.03 -18.45
CA LEU A 188 -14.21 -2.46 -19.61
C LEU A 188 -13.40 -3.53 -20.36
N ASP A 189 -13.64 -4.83 -20.12
CA ASP A 189 -12.83 -5.96 -20.61
C ASP A 189 -11.32 -5.78 -20.37
N LEU A 190 -10.96 -5.28 -19.19
CA LEU A 190 -9.58 -5.16 -18.72
C LEU A 190 -9.31 -6.21 -17.64
N ASP A 191 -8.19 -6.91 -17.78
CA ASP A 191 -7.71 -7.91 -16.83
C ASP A 191 -6.54 -7.37 -16.01
N VAL A 192 -6.43 -7.81 -14.76
CA VAL A 192 -5.25 -7.53 -13.95
C VAL A 192 -4.08 -8.40 -14.42
N ASN A 193 -2.94 -7.77 -14.72
CA ASN A 193 -1.68 -8.43 -15.05
C ASN A 193 -0.99 -8.95 -13.79
N ILE A 194 -0.66 -8.01 -12.90
CA ILE A 194 -0.05 -8.26 -11.61
C ILE A 194 -0.59 -7.27 -10.57
N ARG A 195 -0.66 -7.73 -9.33
CA ARG A 195 -0.73 -6.88 -8.14
C ARG A 195 0.71 -6.69 -7.66
N TYR A 196 1.28 -5.54 -7.98
CA TYR A 196 2.70 -5.27 -7.77
C TYR A 196 3.04 -5.29 -6.28
N VAL A 197 3.85 -6.27 -5.89
CA VAL A 197 4.30 -6.57 -4.51
C VAL A 197 3.16 -6.89 -3.53
N ARG A 198 2.28 -7.80 -3.97
CA ARG A 198 1.20 -8.38 -3.16
C ARG A 198 1.19 -9.90 -3.34
N ASP A 199 1.78 -10.63 -2.38
CA ASP A 199 1.98 -12.08 -2.40
C ASP A 199 2.47 -12.59 -3.77
N ILE A 200 3.56 -11.99 -4.24
CA ILE A 200 4.10 -12.16 -5.58
C ILE A 200 5.51 -12.75 -5.52
N THR A 201 5.99 -13.30 -6.64
CA THR A 201 7.38 -13.74 -6.79
C THR A 201 8.21 -12.68 -7.51
N VAL A 202 9.53 -12.71 -7.35
CA VAL A 202 10.45 -11.83 -8.11
C VAL A 202 10.28 -12.06 -9.62
N GLU A 203 10.09 -13.30 -10.05
CA GLU A 203 9.83 -13.62 -11.46
C GLU A 203 8.56 -12.93 -11.99
N ASN A 204 7.48 -12.93 -11.21
CA ASN A 204 6.23 -12.30 -11.59
C ASN A 204 6.34 -10.77 -11.70
N ILE A 205 7.20 -10.12 -10.90
CA ILE A 205 7.50 -8.68 -11.10
C ILE A 205 8.08 -8.44 -12.50
N GLY A 206 8.86 -9.39 -13.03
CA GLY A 206 9.38 -9.32 -14.40
C GLY A 206 8.30 -9.12 -15.46
N ARG A 207 7.06 -9.57 -15.21
CA ARG A 207 5.90 -9.42 -16.11
C ARG A 207 5.23 -8.05 -16.04
N PHE A 208 5.69 -7.14 -15.19
CA PHE A 208 5.11 -5.78 -15.08
C PHE A 208 5.04 -5.08 -16.44
N GLY A 209 6.07 -5.23 -17.28
CA GLY A 209 6.14 -4.59 -18.60
C GLY A 209 5.14 -5.11 -19.63
N ASP A 210 4.40 -6.18 -19.33
CA ASP A 210 3.38 -6.76 -20.21
C ASP A 210 2.05 -5.97 -20.15
N ALA A 211 1.84 -5.11 -19.16
CA ALA A 211 0.61 -4.32 -19.05
C ALA A 211 0.57 -3.11 -20.00
N GLY A 212 -0.65 -2.74 -20.38
CA GLY A 212 -0.96 -1.53 -21.16
C GLY A 212 -1.32 -0.33 -20.30
N LEU A 213 -1.64 -0.54 -19.01
CA LEU A 213 -2.05 0.50 -18.07
C LEU A 213 -1.51 0.21 -16.66
N ASN A 214 -1.11 1.26 -15.95
CA ASN A 214 -0.80 1.22 -14.53
C ASN A 214 -1.94 1.86 -13.73
N LEU A 215 -2.33 1.23 -12.62
CA LEU A 215 -3.32 1.76 -11.69
C LEU A 215 -2.72 1.79 -10.29
N PHE A 216 -2.59 2.99 -9.73
CA PHE A 216 -2.15 3.16 -8.36
C PHE A 216 -3.31 3.08 -7.38
N ARG A 217 -3.07 2.50 -6.21
CA ARG A 217 -4.01 2.55 -5.07
C ARG A 217 -4.23 3.98 -4.58
N GLU A 218 -3.13 4.73 -4.44
CA GLU A 218 -3.06 6.12 -4.03
C GLU A 218 -1.65 6.65 -4.35
N ASP A 219 -1.54 7.70 -5.19
CA ASP A 219 -0.28 8.40 -5.47
C ASP A 219 -0.45 9.92 -5.38
N THR A 220 -0.90 10.39 -4.22
CA THR A 220 -1.26 11.80 -3.95
C THR A 220 -0.14 12.80 -4.28
N ASN A 221 1.12 12.39 -4.21
CA ASN A 221 2.30 13.23 -4.50
C ASN A 221 2.92 12.98 -5.89
N GLY A 222 2.35 12.06 -6.68
CA GLY A 222 2.85 11.66 -7.99
C GLY A 222 4.22 11.00 -7.97
N ILE A 223 4.70 10.52 -6.81
CA ILE A 223 6.08 10.04 -6.66
C ILE A 223 6.22 8.70 -7.37
N LEU A 224 5.31 7.76 -7.08
CA LEU A 224 5.33 6.43 -7.69
C LEU A 224 5.01 6.54 -9.19
N GLY A 225 4.01 7.33 -9.57
CA GLY A 225 3.63 7.62 -10.95
C GLY A 225 4.82 8.10 -11.78
N ARG A 226 5.50 9.17 -11.34
CA ARG A 226 6.70 9.66 -12.04
C ARG A 226 7.79 8.61 -12.18
N HIS A 227 8.00 7.78 -11.14
CA HIS A 227 8.99 6.71 -11.17
C HIS A 227 8.65 5.62 -12.19
N PHE A 228 7.46 5.02 -12.09
CA PHE A 228 7.05 3.93 -12.98
C PHE A 228 6.81 4.42 -14.41
N ASP A 229 6.35 5.65 -14.61
CA ASP A 229 6.26 6.27 -15.94
C ASP A 229 7.66 6.41 -16.56
N ALA A 230 8.67 6.84 -15.80
CA ALA A 230 10.05 6.93 -16.27
C ALA A 230 10.67 5.55 -16.55
N CYS A 231 10.35 4.53 -15.73
CA CYS A 231 10.86 3.18 -15.91
C CYS A 231 10.23 2.45 -17.11
N THR A 232 8.92 2.66 -17.34
CA THR A 232 8.15 1.77 -18.23
C THR A 232 7.47 2.48 -19.38
N GLY A 233 7.16 3.78 -19.26
CA GLY A 233 6.36 4.55 -20.21
C GLY A 233 4.94 4.03 -20.43
N ILE A 234 4.39 3.29 -19.45
CA ILE A 234 3.01 2.80 -19.43
C ILE A 234 2.15 3.91 -18.83
N PRO A 235 1.02 4.30 -19.46
CA PRO A 235 0.13 5.32 -18.92
C PRO A 235 -0.43 4.90 -17.56
N SER A 236 -0.74 5.87 -16.70
CA SER A 236 -1.15 5.61 -15.32
C SER A 236 -2.43 6.33 -14.90
N ILE A 237 -3.19 5.68 -14.01
CA ILE A 237 -4.28 6.28 -13.23
C ILE A 237 -3.80 6.40 -11.77
N PRO A 238 -3.88 7.59 -11.14
CA PRO A 238 -3.14 7.88 -9.91
C PRO A 238 -3.76 7.31 -8.63
N GLU A 239 -5.01 6.86 -8.65
CA GLU A 239 -5.69 6.38 -7.44
C GLU A 239 -6.90 5.48 -7.75
N PHE A 240 -7.27 4.67 -6.77
CA PHE A 240 -8.54 3.95 -6.76
C PHE A 240 -9.72 4.91 -6.56
N PRO A 241 -10.91 4.61 -7.13
CA PRO A 241 -12.08 5.46 -6.97
C PRO A 241 -12.63 5.43 -5.55
N VAL A 242 -12.85 6.61 -4.95
CA VAL A 242 -13.45 6.78 -3.62
C VAL A 242 -14.64 7.73 -3.71
N GLY A 243 -15.86 7.23 -3.51
CA GLY A 243 -17.12 7.98 -3.67
C GLY A 243 -17.91 7.61 -4.92
N LEU A 244 -19.16 8.07 -5.01
CA LEU A 244 -20.07 7.67 -6.08
C LEU A 244 -19.65 8.31 -7.41
N SER A 245 -19.46 9.64 -7.42
CA SER A 245 -19.01 10.38 -8.60
C SER A 245 -17.60 10.00 -9.02
N ALA A 246 -16.69 9.77 -8.06
CA ALA A 246 -15.32 9.37 -8.34
C ALA A 246 -15.27 8.00 -9.04
N THR A 247 -16.15 7.07 -8.67
CA THR A 247 -16.26 5.76 -9.34
C THR A 247 -16.70 5.90 -10.80
N LEU A 248 -17.70 6.75 -11.07
CA LEU A 248 -18.14 7.03 -12.44
C LEU A 248 -17.08 7.77 -13.28
N ALA A 249 -16.33 8.68 -12.65
CA ALA A 249 -15.22 9.39 -13.28
C ALA A 249 -14.06 8.44 -13.61
N PHE A 250 -13.74 7.51 -12.71
CA PHE A 250 -12.73 6.48 -12.90
C PHE A 250 -13.04 5.57 -14.09
N ILE A 251 -14.29 5.12 -14.24
CA ILE A 251 -14.72 4.31 -15.40
C ILE A 251 -14.50 5.07 -16.72
N ARG A 252 -14.92 6.35 -16.76
CA ARG A 252 -14.77 7.21 -17.95
C ARG A 252 -13.32 7.44 -18.30
N GLU A 253 -12.49 7.76 -17.31
CA GLU A 253 -11.07 8.02 -17.53
C GLU A 253 -10.32 6.75 -17.97
N THR A 254 -10.62 5.61 -17.35
CA THR A 254 -10.08 4.31 -17.75
C THR A 254 -10.46 3.98 -19.19
N GLY A 255 -11.74 4.10 -19.55
CA GLY A 255 -12.21 3.88 -20.93
C GLY A 255 -11.55 4.84 -21.93
N ARG A 256 -11.38 6.12 -21.57
CA ARG A 256 -10.69 7.11 -22.40
C ARG A 256 -9.21 6.76 -22.63
N LEU A 257 -8.48 6.38 -21.58
CA LEU A 257 -7.06 6.04 -21.65
C LEU A 257 -6.81 4.76 -22.44
N THR A 258 -7.75 3.82 -22.40
CA THR A 258 -7.65 2.52 -23.08
C THR A 258 -8.33 2.50 -24.45
N GLY A 259 -9.03 3.58 -24.84
CA GLY A 259 -9.74 3.67 -26.11
C GLY A 259 -10.98 2.79 -26.20
N ARG A 260 -11.60 2.48 -25.05
CA ARG A 260 -12.73 1.54 -24.92
C ARG A 260 -14.04 2.30 -24.73
N ASP A 261 -15.13 1.77 -25.29
CA ASP A 261 -16.46 2.28 -24.99
C ASP A 261 -16.83 1.95 -23.54
N PHE A 262 -17.17 2.98 -22.78
CA PHE A 262 -17.51 2.88 -21.37
C PHE A 262 -19.00 3.11 -21.11
N THR A 263 -19.83 3.32 -22.15
CA THR A 263 -21.25 3.66 -22.01
C THR A 263 -22.02 2.62 -21.20
N ASP A 264 -21.82 1.34 -21.50
CA ASP A 264 -22.49 0.24 -20.79
C ASP A 264 -21.96 0.06 -19.36
N ALA A 265 -20.64 0.18 -19.16
CA ALA A 265 -20.01 0.10 -17.83
C ALA A 265 -20.52 1.21 -16.90
N VAL A 266 -20.66 2.43 -17.43
CA VAL A 266 -21.21 3.57 -16.70
C VAL A 266 -22.67 3.33 -16.32
N ARG A 267 -23.51 2.89 -17.26
CA ARG A 267 -24.92 2.60 -17.00
C ARG A 267 -25.07 1.51 -15.93
N ALA A 268 -24.28 0.44 -16.03
CA ALA A 268 -24.28 -0.63 -15.04
C ALA A 268 -23.87 -0.13 -13.64
N GLU A 269 -22.87 0.75 -13.57
CA GLU A 269 -22.45 1.34 -12.30
C GLU A 269 -23.51 2.29 -11.73
N GLU A 270 -24.17 3.11 -12.55
CA GLU A 270 -25.28 3.97 -12.14
C GLU A 270 -26.46 3.14 -11.58
N GLU A 271 -26.80 2.02 -12.23
CA GLU A 271 -27.81 1.07 -11.73
C GLU A 271 -27.40 0.46 -10.37
N GLN A 272 -26.11 0.12 -10.21
CA GLN A 272 -25.59 -0.40 -8.94
C GLN A 272 -25.62 0.64 -7.82
N GLN A 273 -25.31 1.90 -8.13
CA GLN A 273 -25.39 3.01 -7.19
C GLN A 273 -26.84 3.32 -6.79
N ALA A 274 -27.79 3.26 -7.73
CA ALA A 274 -29.21 3.40 -7.44
C ALA A 274 -29.70 2.27 -6.51
N ALA A 275 -29.33 1.01 -6.79
CA ALA A 275 -29.66 -0.12 -5.93
C ALA A 275 -29.04 0.00 -4.53
N LEU A 276 -27.83 0.58 -4.41
CA LEU A 276 -27.22 0.89 -3.12
C LEU A 276 -28.08 1.92 -2.36
N THR A 277 -28.44 3.02 -2.99
CA THR A 277 -29.30 4.05 -2.37
C THR A 277 -30.63 3.47 -1.89
N ASP A 278 -31.27 2.62 -2.69
CA ASP A 278 -32.51 1.94 -2.31
C ASP A 278 -32.30 0.98 -1.12
N GLU A 279 -31.21 0.21 -1.10
CA GLU A 279 -30.83 -0.71 0.01
C GLU A 279 -30.70 0.02 1.35
N PHE A 280 -30.27 1.29 1.35
CA PHE A 280 -30.05 2.12 2.54
C PHE A 280 -31.06 3.25 2.75
N SER A 281 -32.22 3.16 2.08
CA SER A 281 -33.31 4.13 2.22
C SER A 281 -33.88 4.24 3.64
N ASP A 282 -33.68 3.22 4.48
CA ASP A 282 -34.02 3.21 5.91
C ASP A 282 -33.21 4.22 6.74
N LEU A 283 -32.06 4.67 6.24
CA LEU A 283 -31.23 5.69 6.90
C LEU A 283 -31.74 7.12 6.67
N SER A 284 -32.63 7.31 5.70
CA SER A 284 -33.10 8.62 5.28
C SER A 284 -33.75 9.38 6.45
N GLY A 285 -33.31 10.63 6.65
CA GLY A 285 -33.78 11.53 7.70
C GLY A 285 -32.96 11.45 9.00
N ALA A 286 -32.03 10.51 9.13
CA ALA A 286 -31.09 10.49 10.24
C ALA A 286 -30.15 11.71 10.19
N TYR A 287 -29.69 12.15 11.37
CA TYR A 287 -28.73 13.23 11.51
C TYR A 287 -27.40 12.64 11.99
N VAL A 288 -26.30 12.93 11.29
CA VAL A 288 -24.96 12.41 11.61
C VAL A 288 -23.93 13.54 11.66
N THR A 289 -22.83 13.30 12.36
CA THR A 289 -21.60 14.10 12.28
C THR A 289 -20.43 13.18 12.07
N PHE A 290 -19.47 13.56 11.22
CA PHE A 290 -18.28 12.74 10.99
C PHE A 290 -17.17 13.16 11.94
N ASP A 291 -16.63 12.21 12.68
CA ASP A 291 -15.46 12.43 13.52
C ASP A 291 -14.25 11.75 12.91
N SER A 292 -13.25 12.57 12.59
CA SER A 292 -11.97 12.10 12.10
C SER A 292 -11.10 11.52 13.21
N PHE A 293 -11.45 11.72 14.50
CA PHE A 293 -10.61 11.44 15.67
C PHE A 293 -9.17 11.96 15.55
N GLY A 294 -8.94 12.97 14.70
CA GLY A 294 -7.63 13.52 14.38
C GLY A 294 -6.80 12.74 13.34
N PHE A 295 -7.37 11.74 12.65
CA PHE A 295 -6.69 10.87 11.68
C PHE A 295 -6.70 11.42 10.25
N GLN A 296 -7.70 12.20 9.83
CA GLN A 296 -7.81 12.73 8.46
C GLN A 296 -8.38 14.16 8.45
N SER A 297 -7.77 15.04 7.66
CA SER A 297 -8.26 16.41 7.43
C SER A 297 -8.88 16.63 6.04
N ALA A 298 -8.84 15.63 5.18
CA ALA A 298 -9.28 15.70 3.78
C ALA A 298 -10.39 14.67 3.53
N GLY A 299 -11.46 15.08 2.84
CA GLY A 299 -12.43 14.14 2.28
C GLY A 299 -13.86 14.15 2.85
N MET A 300 -14.27 15.18 3.59
CA MET A 300 -15.70 15.32 3.99
C MET A 300 -16.66 15.40 2.80
N GLU A 301 -16.17 15.76 1.61
CA GLU A 301 -16.97 15.87 0.39
C GLU A 301 -17.54 14.52 -0.04
N MET A 302 -16.74 13.44 -0.04
CA MET A 302 -17.23 12.10 -0.36
C MET A 302 -18.25 11.62 0.66
N PHE A 303 -18.01 11.83 1.96
CA PHE A 303 -18.96 11.43 2.99
C PHE A 303 -20.28 12.22 2.91
N THR A 304 -20.19 13.51 2.58
CA THR A 304 -21.37 14.35 2.32
C THR A 304 -22.12 13.88 1.08
N GLU A 305 -21.43 13.59 -0.02
CA GLU A 305 -22.02 13.03 -1.25
C GLU A 305 -22.82 11.75 -0.94
N VAL A 306 -22.22 10.82 -0.21
CA VAL A 306 -22.85 9.54 0.13
C VAL A 306 -24.03 9.76 1.09
N ALA A 307 -23.89 10.66 2.07
CA ALA A 307 -24.96 11.00 2.99
C ALA A 307 -26.17 11.59 2.26
N ASP A 308 -25.94 12.54 1.35
CA ASP A 308 -26.98 13.15 0.53
C ASP A 308 -27.69 12.10 -0.34
N ALA A 309 -26.93 11.17 -0.93
CA ALA A 309 -27.48 10.09 -1.75
C ALA A 309 -28.47 9.20 -0.98
N VAL A 310 -28.17 8.85 0.29
CA VAL A 310 -29.05 8.02 1.13
C VAL A 310 -30.02 8.83 2.01
N GLY A 311 -30.11 10.15 1.82
CA GLY A 311 -31.02 11.03 2.55
C GLY A 311 -30.63 11.30 4.01
N VAL A 312 -29.38 11.06 4.39
CA VAL A 312 -28.83 11.35 5.73
C VAL A 312 -28.36 12.81 5.79
N LYS A 313 -28.62 13.50 6.91
CA LYS A 313 -28.27 14.91 7.09
C LYS A 313 -27.02 15.06 7.96
N VAL A 314 -26.02 15.78 7.46
CA VAL A 314 -24.80 16.09 8.23
C VAL A 314 -25.05 17.33 9.10
N ALA A 315 -25.00 17.19 10.42
CA ALA A 315 -25.18 18.27 11.38
C ALA A 315 -24.31 18.07 12.64
N PRO A 316 -23.80 19.13 13.29
CA PRO A 316 -22.91 19.01 14.46
C PRO A 316 -23.50 18.19 15.62
N GLU A 317 -24.81 18.26 15.80
CA GLU A 317 -25.60 17.57 16.81
C GLU A 317 -26.06 16.15 16.42
N GLY A 318 -25.64 15.65 15.26
CA GLY A 318 -25.98 14.31 14.80
C GLY A 318 -25.24 13.18 15.53
N THR A 319 -25.66 11.93 15.27
CA THR A 319 -24.94 10.73 15.71
C THR A 319 -23.51 10.74 15.18
N VAL A 320 -22.54 10.52 16.06
CA VAL A 320 -21.12 10.51 15.67
C VAL A 320 -20.82 9.25 14.86
N ILE A 321 -20.37 9.45 13.63
CA ILE A 321 -19.92 8.40 12.73
C ILE A 321 -18.40 8.51 12.59
N PRO A 322 -17.64 7.45 12.96
CA PRO A 322 -16.19 7.45 12.76
C PRO A 322 -15.86 7.46 11.27
N ILE A 323 -14.96 8.34 10.85
CA ILE A 323 -14.35 8.26 9.52
C ILE A 323 -13.50 6.98 9.47
N PRO A 324 -13.69 6.12 8.45
CA PRO A 324 -12.91 4.90 8.33
C PRO A 324 -11.43 5.23 8.07
N PHE A 325 -10.53 4.42 8.64
CA PHE A 325 -9.10 4.58 8.41
C PHE A 325 -8.71 4.26 6.96
N CYS A 326 -9.36 3.25 6.38
CA CYS A 326 -9.22 2.86 4.98
C CYS A 326 -10.40 3.44 4.20
N MET A 327 -10.12 4.23 3.17
CA MET A 327 -11.18 4.85 2.37
C MET A 327 -11.95 3.78 1.56
N PRO A 328 -13.29 3.84 1.49
CA PRO A 328 -14.09 2.86 0.77
C PRO A 328 -13.85 2.97 -0.73
N VAL A 329 -13.35 1.89 -1.35
CA VAL A 329 -13.11 1.84 -2.78
C VAL A 329 -14.38 1.41 -3.51
N GLY A 330 -14.78 2.20 -4.51
CA GLY A 330 -15.94 1.93 -5.35
C GLY A 330 -17.28 1.83 -4.61
N THR A 331 -18.32 1.44 -5.34
CA THR A 331 -19.67 1.31 -4.80
C THR A 331 -19.79 0.14 -3.81
N LEU A 332 -19.02 -0.94 -3.98
CA LEU A 332 -18.99 -2.04 -3.01
C LEU A 332 -18.34 -1.64 -1.67
N GLY A 333 -17.29 -0.82 -1.69
CA GLY A 333 -16.72 -0.25 -0.46
C GLY A 333 -17.71 0.65 0.27
N LEU A 334 -18.44 1.48 -0.48
CA LEU A 334 -19.50 2.33 0.08
C LEU A 334 -20.61 1.51 0.74
N ARG A 335 -20.99 0.37 0.18
CA ARG A 335 -21.94 -0.56 0.82
C ARG A 335 -21.47 -1.03 2.20
N ARG A 336 -20.20 -1.41 2.33
CA ARG A 336 -19.65 -1.85 3.63
C ARG A 336 -19.65 -0.71 4.65
N MET A 337 -19.24 0.48 4.21
CA MET A 337 -19.29 1.69 5.04
C MET A 337 -20.72 2.02 5.51
N LEU A 338 -21.71 2.00 4.62
CA LEU A 338 -23.11 2.28 4.97
C LEU A 338 -23.69 1.25 5.95
N ARG A 339 -23.28 -0.02 5.88
CA ARG A 339 -23.64 -1.02 6.91
C ARG A 339 -23.09 -0.65 8.28
N GLN A 340 -21.90 -0.08 8.34
CA GLN A 340 -21.33 0.42 9.58
C GLN A 340 -22.12 1.63 10.10
N TRP A 341 -22.47 2.58 9.22
CA TRP A 341 -23.30 3.74 9.59
C TRP A 341 -24.65 3.31 10.17
N ARG A 342 -25.33 2.35 9.51
CA ARG A 342 -26.60 1.78 9.99
C ARG A 342 -26.49 1.26 11.43
N ARG A 343 -25.37 0.65 11.81
CA ARG A 343 -25.14 0.16 13.19
C ARG A 343 -24.99 1.29 14.20
N PHE A 344 -24.35 2.39 13.83
CA PHE A 344 -24.21 3.57 14.70
C PHE A 344 -25.51 4.37 14.83
N ILE A 345 -26.28 4.48 13.75
CA ILE A 345 -27.55 5.23 13.74
C ILE A 345 -28.62 4.47 14.53
N ASN A 346 -28.64 3.14 14.46
CA ASN A 346 -29.65 2.29 15.10
C ASN A 346 -29.25 1.78 16.50
N GLY A 347 -28.00 1.98 16.92
CA GLY A 347 -27.47 1.52 18.20
C GLY A 347 -27.56 2.59 19.27
#